data_AF-A0A6M8SQD2-F1
#
_entry.id   AF-A0A6M8SQD2-F1
#
_cell.length_a   1.000
_cell.length_b   1.000
_cell.length_c   1.000
_cell.angle_alpha   90.00
_cell.angle_beta   90.00
_cell.angle_gamma   90.00
#
_symmetry.space_group_name_H-M   'P 1'
#
loop_
_entity.id
_entity.type
_entity.pdbx_description
1 polymer ?
#
loop_
_entity_poly.entity_id
_entity_poly.type
_entity_poly.pdbx_seq_one_letter_code
_entity_poly.pdbx_strand_id
1 'polypeptide(L)'
;MTQLVTQAEFARMTGYAKSYITKLKQAGRLVIIDDKVDVAASQARIAATDGAARPDVSDRHAQHREGIETEGMPDDIPSDIPSKAASEAKTAHFKAMQSEADYRLRIGELVEASEVSHAVADISISFRQALENLPARIASELVGKDLDSIRATLKTEIHAALSEMERNFDKKLKEMSDD
;
A
#
# COMPACT_ATOMS: atom_id res chain seq x y z
N MET A 1 19.56 41.21 26.24
CA MET A 1 18.61 40.90 27.32
C MET A 1 18.54 39.39 27.44
N THR A 2 18.76 38.83 28.63
CA THR A 2 18.68 37.38 28.85
C THR A 2 17.21 36.99 29.02
N GLN A 3 16.69 36.17 28.12
CA GLN A 3 15.33 35.66 28.21
C GLN A 3 15.34 34.30 28.91
N LEU A 4 14.75 34.24 30.11
CA LEU A 4 14.62 33.02 30.90
C LEU A 4 13.21 32.47 30.80
N VAL A 5 13.05 31.27 30.25
CA VAL A 5 11.74 30.62 30.03
C VAL A 5 11.71 29.22 30.61
N THR A 6 10.52 28.68 30.86
CA THR A 6 10.41 27.27 31.25
C THR A 6 10.78 26.34 30.09
N GLN A 7 11.16 25.09 30.38
CA GLN A 7 11.45 24.09 29.34
C GLN A 7 10.27 23.85 28.38
N ALA A 8 9.03 23.95 28.88
CA ALA A 8 7.81 23.80 28.08
C ALA A 8 7.55 25.00 27.17
N GLU A 9 7.94 26.20 27.59
CA GLU A 9 7.89 27.41 26.74
C GLU A 9 9.01 27.39 25.71
N PHE A 10 10.22 26.99 26.10
CA PHE A 10 11.34 26.80 25.18
C PHE A 10 10.98 25.83 24.05
N ALA A 11 10.39 24.68 24.38
CA ALA A 11 9.88 23.70 23.41
C ALA A 11 8.89 24.32 22.41
N ARG A 12 7.95 25.14 22.91
CA ARG A 12 6.94 25.82 22.08
C ARG A 12 7.55 26.88 21.19
N MET A 13 8.54 27.64 21.69
CA MET A 13 9.23 28.68 20.94
C MET A 13 10.10 28.13 19.81
N THR A 14 10.79 27.00 20.04
CA THR A 14 11.69 26.40 19.03
C THR A 14 11.00 25.37 18.13
N GLY A 15 9.74 25.01 18.40
CA GLY A 15 8.99 23.99 17.65
C GLY A 15 9.44 22.55 17.91
N TYR A 16 10.25 22.29 18.93
CA TYR A 16 10.74 20.96 19.26
C TYR A 16 9.81 20.20 20.21
N ALA A 17 9.75 18.88 20.09
CA ALA A 17 9.02 18.03 21.02
C ALA A 17 9.60 18.10 22.44
N LYS A 18 8.75 18.02 23.47
CA LYS A 18 9.17 18.03 24.89
C LYS A 18 10.20 16.94 25.21
N SER A 19 10.06 15.76 24.60
CA SER A 19 11.00 14.65 24.75
C SER A 19 12.40 14.98 24.23
N TYR A 20 12.50 15.81 23.19
CA TYR A 20 13.78 16.30 22.67
C TYR A 20 14.42 17.32 23.61
N ILE A 21 13.65 18.24 24.18
CA ILE A 21 14.14 19.20 25.19
C ILE A 21 14.68 18.48 26.44
N THR A 22 14.00 17.43 26.92
CA THR A 22 14.51 16.60 28.03
C THR A 22 15.84 15.93 27.67
N LYS A 23 15.98 15.41 26.45
CA LYS A 23 17.26 14.85 25.97
C LYS A 23 18.37 15.89 25.92
N LEU A 24 18.08 17.10 25.45
CA LEU A 24 19.05 18.21 25.44
C LEU A 24 19.46 18.65 26.84
N LYS A 25 18.53 18.66 27.80
CA LYS A 25 18.83 18.89 29.23
C LYS A 25 19.79 17.83 29.78
N GLN A 26 19.47 16.56 29.54
CA GLN A 26 20.30 15.42 29.98
C GLN A 26 21.69 15.43 29.33
N ALA A 27 21.78 15.89 28.08
CA ALA A 27 23.04 16.05 27.36
C ALA A 27 23.82 17.33 27.74
N GLY A 28 23.36 18.12 28.72
CA GLY A 28 24.02 19.36 29.13
C GLY A 28 23.98 20.49 28.10
N ARG A 29 23.16 20.35 27.05
CA ARG A 29 23.06 21.31 25.93
C ARG A 29 22.13 22.50 26.23
N LEU A 30 21.45 22.51 27.37
CA LEU A 30 20.66 23.65 27.85
C LEU A 30 21.40 24.40 28.95
N VAL A 31 21.36 25.73 28.88
CA VAL A 31 21.83 26.63 29.94
C VAL A 31 20.64 26.90 30.85
N ILE A 32 20.71 26.42 32.10
CA ILE A 32 19.66 26.60 33.10
C ILE A 32 20.16 27.57 34.17
N ILE A 33 19.36 28.60 34.45
CA ILE A 33 19.58 29.61 35.49
C ILE A 33 18.26 29.70 36.28
N ASP A 34 18.32 29.48 37.60
CA ASP A 34 17.15 29.51 38.50
C ASP A 34 15.97 28.66 37.98
N ASP A 35 16.26 27.41 37.61
CA ASP A 35 15.31 26.44 37.03
C ASP A 35 14.65 26.83 35.69
N LYS A 36 15.11 27.91 35.07
CA LYS A 36 14.66 28.39 33.75
C LYS A 36 15.76 28.28 32.70
N VAL A 37 15.35 28.06 31.47
CA VAL A 37 16.23 27.95 30.29
C VAL A 37 16.57 29.35 29.81
N ASP A 38 17.86 29.67 29.74
CA ASP A 38 18.37 30.82 28.99
C ASP A 38 18.28 30.51 27.50
N VAL A 39 17.34 31.16 26.82
CA VAL A 39 17.02 30.90 25.42
C VAL A 39 18.24 31.10 24.52
N ALA A 40 18.92 32.24 24.66
CA ALA A 40 20.01 32.63 23.77
C ALA A 40 21.25 31.75 24.00
N ALA A 41 21.60 31.51 25.27
CA ALA A 41 22.77 30.71 25.61
C ALA A 41 22.56 29.22 25.31
N SER A 42 21.32 28.71 25.45
CA SER A 42 20.97 27.33 25.08
C SER A 42 20.97 27.12 23.56
N GLN A 43 20.42 28.05 22.78
CA GLN A 43 20.46 27.97 21.31
C GLN A 43 21.91 28.00 20.79
N ALA A 44 22.77 28.84 21.37
CA ALA A 44 24.19 28.86 21.03
C ALA A 44 24.89 27.54 21.36
N ARG A 45 24.63 26.94 22.53
CA ARG A 45 25.16 25.62 22.88
C ARG A 45 24.67 24.52 21.95
N ILE A 46 23.37 24.51 21.63
CA ILE A 46 22.78 23.52 20.71
C ILE A 46 23.45 23.63 19.34
N ALA A 47 23.53 24.84 18.76
CA ALA A 47 24.17 25.06 17.48
C ALA A 47 25.66 24.66 17.47
N ALA A 48 26.40 24.98 18.54
CA ALA A 48 27.81 24.60 18.68
C ALA A 48 28.03 23.08 18.80
N THR A 49 27.00 22.32 19.14
CA THR A 49 27.06 20.86 19.33
C THR A 49 26.25 20.08 18.28
N ASP A 50 25.66 20.78 17.30
CA ASP A 50 24.88 20.17 16.21
C ASP A 50 25.73 19.79 14.99
N GLY A 51 26.98 20.26 14.95
CA GLY A 51 27.94 19.98 13.88
C GLY A 51 28.66 18.65 14.06
N ALA A 52 28.28 17.66 13.24
CA ALA A 52 29.07 16.52 12.76
C ALA A 52 29.54 15.44 13.76
N ALA A 53 29.12 14.20 13.45
CA ALA A 53 29.45 12.92 14.07
C ALA A 53 28.96 12.75 15.53
N ARG A 54 28.34 11.61 15.82
CA ARG A 54 27.91 11.21 17.17
C ARG A 54 28.82 10.08 17.69
N PRO A 55 30.03 10.39 18.20
CA PRO A 55 30.87 9.41 18.88
C PRO A 55 30.17 8.83 20.11
N ASP A 56 29.28 9.59 20.75
CA ASP A 56 28.55 9.18 21.96
C ASP A 56 27.70 7.92 21.77
N VAL A 57 27.20 7.66 20.56
CA VAL A 57 26.43 6.45 20.24
C VAL A 57 27.37 5.29 19.92
N SER A 58 28.46 5.53 19.18
CA SER A 58 29.47 4.51 18.89
C SER A 58 30.19 4.03 20.14
N ASP A 59 30.61 4.96 21.01
CA ASP A 59 31.31 4.65 22.26
C ASP A 59 30.40 3.93 23.25
N ARG A 60 29.11 4.26 23.29
CA ARG A 60 28.12 3.55 24.12
C ARG A 60 27.82 2.15 23.60
N HIS A 61 27.87 1.93 22.28
CA HIS A 61 27.77 0.58 21.69
C HIS A 61 29.06 -0.24 21.83
N ALA A 62 30.23 0.41 21.89
CA ALA A 62 31.51 -0.25 22.16
C ALA A 62 31.63 -0.65 23.64
N GLN A 63 31.32 0.27 24.57
CA GLN A 63 31.32 -0.01 26.01
C GLN A 63 30.29 -1.08 26.43
N HIS A 64 29.14 -1.16 25.73
CA HIS A 64 28.15 -2.21 25.97
C HIS A 64 28.56 -3.58 25.38
N ARG A 65 29.59 -3.64 24.51
CA ARG A 65 30.21 -4.91 24.08
C ARG A 65 31.37 -5.31 24.96
N GLU A 66 32.12 -4.35 25.49
CA GLU A 66 33.27 -4.60 26.37
C GLU A 66 32.86 -4.96 27.81
N GLY A 67 31.65 -4.59 28.25
CA GLY A 67 31.12 -4.89 29.59
C GLY A 67 30.24 -6.14 29.70
N ILE A 68 30.07 -6.93 28.63
CA ILE A 68 29.39 -8.23 28.69
C ILE A 68 30.48 -9.30 28.59
N GLU A 69 31.08 -9.63 29.73
CA GLU A 69 31.61 -10.98 29.90
C GLU A 69 30.42 -11.94 29.71
N THR A 70 30.55 -12.85 28.75
CA THR A 70 29.56 -13.87 28.44
C THR A 70 29.53 -14.92 29.56
N GLU A 71 28.98 -14.56 30.71
CA GLU A 71 28.57 -15.52 31.72
C GLU A 71 27.04 -15.46 31.86
N GLY A 72 26.36 -16.43 31.23
CA GLY A 72 24.98 -16.78 31.57
C GLY A 72 23.87 -16.13 30.76
N MET A 73 24.00 -15.98 29.44
CA MET A 73 22.79 -15.82 28.60
C MET A 73 22.14 -17.20 28.44
N PRO A 74 20.84 -17.38 28.75
CA PRO A 74 20.13 -18.61 28.40
C PRO A 74 20.19 -18.80 26.88
N ASP A 75 20.63 -19.98 26.44
CA ASP A 75 20.86 -20.35 25.03
C ASP A 75 19.57 -20.47 24.19
N ASP A 76 18.43 -20.04 24.73
CA ASP A 76 17.11 -20.35 24.20
C ASP A 76 16.19 -19.12 24.18
N ILE A 77 16.65 -18.06 23.52
CA ILE A 77 15.72 -17.07 22.95
C ILE A 77 15.28 -17.65 21.61
N PRO A 78 13.99 -18.00 21.41
CA PRO A 78 13.51 -18.42 20.10
C PRO A 78 13.82 -17.31 19.09
N SER A 79 14.73 -17.59 18.16
CA SER A 79 15.23 -16.62 17.16
C SER A 79 14.22 -16.31 16.05
N ASP A 80 12.92 -16.46 16.32
CA ASP A 80 11.84 -16.34 15.34
C ASP A 80 11.46 -14.87 15.04
N ILE A 81 12.23 -13.91 15.56
CA ILE A 81 12.09 -12.49 15.19
C ILE A 81 13.00 -12.25 13.98
N PRO A 82 12.43 -11.98 12.78
CA PRO A 82 13.22 -11.75 11.58
C PRO A 82 14.18 -10.59 11.80
N SER A 83 15.44 -10.78 11.46
CA SER A 83 16.43 -9.70 11.51
C SER A 83 15.98 -8.53 10.63
N LYS A 84 16.46 -7.33 10.93
CA LYS A 84 16.18 -6.14 10.09
C LYS A 84 16.61 -6.38 8.63
N ALA A 85 17.75 -7.02 8.42
CA ALA A 85 18.24 -7.39 7.10
C ALA A 85 17.30 -8.40 6.39
N ALA A 86 16.79 -9.40 7.10
CA ALA A 86 15.82 -10.36 6.56
C ALA A 86 14.49 -9.67 6.20
N SER A 87 14.04 -8.72 7.02
CA SER A 87 12.83 -7.93 6.77
C SER A 87 12.99 -7.02 5.55
N GLU A 88 14.12 -6.30 5.45
CA GLU A 88 14.44 -5.44 4.30
C GLU A 88 14.57 -6.25 2.99
N ALA A 89 15.21 -7.42 3.04
CA ALA A 89 15.31 -8.32 1.90
C ALA A 89 13.92 -8.81 1.44
N LYS A 90 13.04 -9.19 2.37
CA LYS A 90 11.66 -9.60 2.09
C LYS A 90 10.86 -8.45 1.47
N THR A 91 10.94 -7.25 2.03
CA THR A 91 10.28 -6.06 1.47
C THR A 91 10.78 -5.74 0.07
N ALA A 92 12.10 -5.75 -0.15
CA ALA A 92 12.69 -5.51 -1.47
C ALA A 92 12.22 -6.55 -2.50
N HIS A 93 12.15 -7.83 -2.11
CA HIS A 93 11.66 -8.91 -2.95
C HIS A 93 10.19 -8.71 -3.35
N PHE A 94 9.29 -8.44 -2.40
CA PHE A 94 7.87 -8.20 -2.71
C PHE A 94 7.67 -6.93 -3.56
N LYS A 95 8.46 -5.88 -3.32
CA LYS A 95 8.42 -4.67 -4.14
C LYS A 95 8.86 -4.94 -5.58
N ALA A 96 9.88 -5.77 -5.77
CA ALA A 96 10.33 -6.18 -7.11
C ALA A 96 9.24 -6.98 -7.83
N MET A 97 8.62 -7.97 -7.17
CA MET A 97 7.51 -8.73 -7.76
C MET A 97 6.31 -7.86 -8.11
N GLN A 98 5.96 -6.91 -7.23
CA GLN A 98 4.88 -5.97 -7.51
C GLN A 98 5.21 -5.09 -8.73
N SER A 99 6.44 -4.58 -8.82
CA SER A 99 6.88 -3.77 -9.95
C SER A 99 6.87 -4.55 -11.28
N GLU A 100 7.21 -5.85 -11.23
CA GLU A 100 7.13 -6.75 -12.37
C GLU A 100 5.67 -6.99 -12.80
N ALA A 101 4.78 -7.27 -11.85
CA ALA A 101 3.35 -7.43 -12.13
C ALA A 101 2.74 -6.14 -12.72
N ASP A 102 3.04 -4.97 -12.14
CA ASP A 102 2.58 -3.67 -12.61
C ASP A 102 3.13 -3.34 -14.01
N TYR A 103 4.36 -3.76 -14.31
CA TYR A 103 4.91 -3.64 -15.65
C TYR A 103 4.17 -4.53 -16.65
N ARG A 104 3.96 -5.80 -16.31
CA ARG A 104 3.24 -6.77 -17.16
C ARG A 104 1.79 -6.37 -17.42
N LEU A 105 1.10 -5.82 -16.41
CA LEU A 105 -0.24 -5.26 -16.57
C LEU A 105 -0.24 -4.11 -17.59
N ARG A 106 0.68 -3.14 -17.45
CA ARG A 106 0.78 -1.98 -18.35
C ARG A 106 1.13 -2.30 -19.80
N ILE A 107 1.79 -3.44 -20.06
CA ILE A 107 2.08 -3.90 -21.44
C ILE A 107 1.01 -4.87 -21.97
N GLY A 108 -0.06 -5.11 -21.20
CA GLY A 108 -1.16 -6.00 -21.58
C GLY A 108 -0.85 -7.49 -21.50
N GLU A 109 0.21 -7.91 -20.79
CA GLU A 109 0.54 -9.33 -20.60
C GLU A 109 -0.32 -9.98 -19.49
N LEU A 110 -0.73 -9.19 -18.49
CA LEU A 110 -1.61 -9.62 -17.39
C LEU A 110 -2.88 -8.77 -17.39
N VAL A 111 -3.96 -9.33 -16.84
CA VAL A 111 -5.23 -8.64 -16.56
C VAL A 111 -5.70 -9.01 -15.15
N GLU A 112 -6.54 -8.16 -14.54
CA GLU A 112 -7.09 -8.48 -13.23
C GLU A 112 -8.11 -9.63 -13.36
N ALA A 113 -7.88 -10.72 -12.64
CA ALA A 113 -8.75 -11.89 -12.69
C ALA A 113 -10.20 -11.59 -12.25
N SER A 114 -10.37 -10.63 -11.33
CA SER A 114 -11.69 -10.21 -10.87
C SER A 114 -12.48 -9.52 -11.99
N GLU A 115 -11.83 -8.67 -12.78
CA GLU A 115 -12.43 -7.98 -13.92
C GLU A 115 -12.88 -8.97 -15.01
N VAL A 116 -12.03 -9.96 -15.34
CA VAL A 116 -12.40 -11.01 -16.30
C VAL A 116 -13.60 -11.80 -15.78
N SER A 117 -13.61 -12.15 -14.49
CA SER A 117 -14.72 -12.89 -13.89
C SER A 117 -16.02 -12.10 -13.93
N HIS A 118 -15.99 -10.79 -13.64
CA HIS A 118 -17.16 -9.94 -13.71
C HIS A 118 -17.66 -9.78 -15.16
N ALA A 119 -16.74 -9.55 -16.10
CA ALA A 119 -17.06 -9.48 -17.52
C ALA A 119 -17.79 -10.74 -18.01
N VAL A 120 -17.27 -11.92 -17.71
CA VAL A 120 -17.90 -13.20 -18.09
C VAL A 120 -19.27 -13.35 -17.44
N ALA A 121 -19.40 -13.00 -16.16
CA ALA A 121 -20.67 -13.09 -15.44
C ALA A 121 -21.74 -12.19 -16.06
N ASP A 122 -21.44 -10.91 -16.29
CA ASP A 122 -22.37 -9.94 -16.87
C ASP A 122 -22.83 -10.33 -18.28
N ILE A 123 -21.90 -10.78 -19.12
CA ILE A 123 -22.19 -11.23 -20.48
C ILE A 123 -23.07 -12.50 -20.44
N SER A 124 -22.75 -13.45 -19.56
CA SER A 124 -23.51 -14.69 -19.40
C SER A 124 -24.94 -14.44 -18.88
N ILE A 125 -25.10 -13.51 -17.94
CA ILE A 125 -26.41 -13.08 -17.43
C ILE A 125 -27.23 -12.47 -18.56
N SER A 126 -26.63 -11.55 -19.33
CA SER A 126 -27.29 -10.87 -20.44
C SER A 126 -27.73 -11.86 -21.53
N PHE A 127 -26.86 -12.81 -21.88
CA PHE A 127 -27.18 -13.85 -22.87
C PHE A 127 -28.31 -14.77 -22.39
N ARG A 128 -28.26 -15.22 -21.13
CA ARG A 128 -29.34 -16.03 -20.53
C ARG A 128 -30.67 -15.29 -20.60
N GLN A 129 -30.68 -14.02 -20.19
CA GLN A 129 -31.89 -13.20 -20.18
C GLN A 129 -32.44 -13.00 -21.60
N ALA A 130 -31.58 -12.87 -22.62
CA ALA A 130 -31.99 -12.81 -24.01
C ALA A 130 -32.70 -14.11 -24.47
N LEU A 131 -32.18 -15.27 -24.08
CA LEU A 131 -32.80 -16.57 -24.40
C LEU A 131 -34.11 -16.79 -23.66
N GLU A 132 -34.17 -16.46 -22.36
CA GLU A 132 -35.38 -16.59 -21.54
C GLU A 132 -36.52 -15.69 -22.04
N ASN A 133 -36.19 -14.51 -22.57
CA ASN A 133 -37.16 -13.57 -23.14
C ASN A 133 -37.56 -13.90 -24.59
N LEU A 134 -36.82 -14.77 -25.29
CA LEU A 134 -37.04 -15.09 -26.70
C LEU A 134 -38.46 -15.58 -26.97
N PRO A 135 -39.04 -16.54 -26.21
CA PRO A 135 -40.39 -17.02 -26.45
C PRO A 135 -41.44 -15.91 -26.36
N ALA A 136 -41.34 -15.04 -25.34
CA ALA A 136 -42.26 -13.93 -25.17
C ALA A 136 -42.17 -12.91 -26.32
N ARG A 137 -40.96 -12.70 -26.86
CA ARG A 137 -40.71 -11.75 -27.96
C ARG A 137 -41.25 -12.26 -29.30
N ILE A 138 -41.14 -13.55 -29.60
CA ILE A 138 -41.49 -14.08 -30.94
C ILE A 138 -42.82 -14.84 -31.00
N ALA A 139 -43.47 -15.12 -29.86
CA ALA A 139 -44.65 -15.97 -29.83
C ALA A 139 -45.74 -15.54 -30.83
N SER A 140 -46.05 -14.24 -30.91
CA SER A 140 -47.04 -13.70 -31.84
C SER A 140 -46.62 -13.84 -33.31
N GLU A 141 -45.33 -13.73 -33.59
CA GLU A 141 -44.76 -13.86 -34.95
C GLU A 141 -44.81 -15.31 -35.46
N LEU A 142 -44.77 -16.28 -34.55
CA LEU A 142 -44.84 -17.69 -34.90
C LEU A 142 -46.26 -18.17 -35.25
N VAL A 143 -47.30 -17.41 -34.88
CA VAL A 143 -48.70 -17.81 -35.12
C VAL A 143 -48.98 -17.93 -36.61
N GLY A 144 -49.41 -19.11 -37.05
CA GLY A 144 -49.79 -19.37 -38.44
C GLY A 144 -48.62 -19.65 -39.39
N LYS A 145 -47.37 -19.61 -38.92
CA LYS A 145 -46.20 -20.04 -39.71
C LYS A 145 -46.17 -21.57 -39.86
N ASP A 146 -45.67 -22.04 -41.00
CA ASP A 146 -45.35 -23.44 -41.19
C ASP A 146 -44.09 -23.85 -40.39
N LEU A 147 -43.82 -25.16 -40.35
CA LEU A 147 -42.72 -25.72 -39.57
C LEU A 147 -41.33 -25.21 -39.97
N ASP A 148 -41.08 -25.01 -41.27
CA ASP A 148 -39.78 -24.56 -41.76
C ASP A 148 -39.59 -23.08 -41.46
N SER A 149 -40.64 -22.28 -41.62
CA SER A 149 -40.68 -20.87 -41.22
C SER A 149 -40.47 -20.68 -39.70
N ILE A 150 -41.08 -21.53 -38.87
CA ILE A 150 -40.87 -21.52 -37.40
C ILE A 150 -39.40 -21.83 -37.08
N ARG A 151 -38.83 -22.89 -37.65
CA ARG A 151 -37.42 -23.28 -37.43
C ARG A 151 -36.45 -22.19 -37.89
N ALA A 152 -36.71 -21.57 -39.04
CA ALA A 152 -35.90 -20.48 -39.56
C ALA A 152 -35.92 -19.26 -38.63
N THR A 153 -37.11 -18.91 -38.10
CA THR A 153 -37.26 -17.80 -37.13
C THR A 153 -36.47 -18.10 -35.86
N LEU A 154 -36.66 -19.28 -35.26
CA LEU A 154 -35.93 -19.70 -34.05
C LEU A 154 -34.41 -19.68 -34.25
N LYS A 155 -33.92 -20.23 -35.37
CA LYS A 155 -32.50 -20.26 -35.69
C LYS A 155 -31.91 -18.85 -35.83
N THR A 156 -32.64 -17.96 -36.49
CA THR A 156 -32.24 -16.56 -36.67
C THR A 156 -32.08 -15.86 -35.31
N GLU A 157 -33.06 -16.03 -34.43
CA GLU A 157 -33.04 -15.38 -33.11
C GLU A 157 -31.99 -15.95 -32.16
N ILE A 158 -31.77 -17.26 -32.18
CA ILE A 158 -30.68 -17.90 -31.41
C ILE A 158 -29.33 -17.41 -31.92
N HIS A 159 -29.14 -17.35 -33.25
CA HIS A 159 -27.92 -16.79 -33.83
C HIS A 159 -27.72 -15.32 -33.46
N ALA A 160 -28.79 -14.52 -33.45
CA ALA A 160 -28.72 -13.12 -33.04
C ALA A 160 -28.27 -12.98 -31.58
N ALA A 161 -28.79 -13.81 -30.67
CA ALA A 161 -28.39 -13.82 -29.26
C ALA A 161 -26.93 -14.23 -29.08
N LEU A 162 -26.46 -15.27 -29.79
CA LEU A 162 -25.06 -15.70 -29.77
C LEU A 162 -24.12 -14.62 -30.33
N SER A 163 -24.50 -14.00 -31.46
CA SER A 163 -23.71 -12.94 -32.08
C SER A 163 -23.60 -11.71 -31.18
N GLU A 164 -24.66 -11.41 -30.41
CA GLU A 164 -24.64 -10.33 -29.42
C GLU A 164 -23.74 -10.67 -28.23
N MET A 165 -23.76 -11.91 -27.75
CA MET A 165 -22.84 -12.39 -26.72
C MET A 165 -21.37 -12.26 -27.17
N GLU A 166 -21.05 -12.69 -28.40
CA GLU A 166 -19.71 -12.55 -28.99
C GLU A 166 -19.28 -11.08 -29.08
N ARG A 167 -20.14 -10.20 -29.60
CA ARG A 167 -19.85 -8.74 -29.65
C ARG A 167 -19.58 -8.15 -28.27
N ASN A 168 -20.31 -8.59 -27.26
CA ASN A 168 -20.12 -8.11 -25.89
C ASN A 168 -18.79 -8.61 -25.29
N PHE A 169 -18.37 -9.85 -25.59
CA PHE A 169 -17.03 -10.31 -25.21
C PHE A 169 -15.93 -9.50 -25.88
N ASP A 170 -16.00 -9.32 -27.20
CA ASP A 170 -15.00 -8.55 -27.95
C ASP A 170 -14.90 -7.11 -27.45
N LYS A 171 -16.04 -6.48 -27.16
CA LYS A 171 -16.10 -5.14 -26.59
C LYS A 171 -15.44 -5.11 -25.22
N LYS A 172 -15.77 -6.06 -24.34
CA LYS A 172 -15.27 -6.04 -22.96
C LYS A 172 -13.78 -6.35 -22.89
N LEU A 173 -13.27 -7.25 -23.73
CA LEU A 173 -11.84 -7.53 -23.84
C LEU A 173 -11.05 -6.32 -24.37
N LYS A 174 -11.62 -5.53 -25.29
CA LYS A 174 -10.99 -4.28 -25.75
C LYS A 174 -10.95 -3.24 -24.65
N GLU A 175 -12.05 -3.02 -23.93
CA GLU A 175 -12.08 -2.11 -22.77
C GLU A 175 -11.00 -2.47 -21.75
N MET A 176 -10.82 -3.76 -21.44
CA MET A 176 -9.78 -4.23 -20.51
C MET A 176 -8.35 -4.14 -21.04
N SER A 177 -8.16 -4.00 -22.36
CA SER A 177 -6.84 -3.81 -22.98
C SER A 177 -6.47 -2.34 -23.15
N ASP A 178 -7.45 -1.45 -23.09
CA ASP A 178 -7.30 0.00 -23.29
C ASP A 178 -7.16 0.77 -21.96
N ASP A 179 -7.48 0.14 -20.82
CA ASP A 179 -7.28 0.63 -19.44
C ASP A 179 -5.85 0.36 -18.92
#